data_AF-A0A9D7J1N8-F1
#
_entry.id   AF-A0A9D7J1N8-F1
#
_cell.length_a   1.000
_cell.length_b   1.000
_cell.length_c   1.000
_cell.angle_alpha   90.00
_cell.angle_beta   90.00
_cell.angle_gamma   90.00
#
_symmetry.space_group_name_H-M   'P 1'
#
loop_
_entity.id
_entity.type
_entity.pdbx_description
1 polymer ?
#
loop_
_entity_poly.entity_id
_entity_poly.type
_entity_poly.pdbx_seq_one_letter_code
_entity_poly.pdbx_strand_id
1 'polypeptide(L)'
;MPTIVGDERFPEHLCPSGATIDASRNLTLNNLGTLPILFRNKNQLAQPAFPTTPIYPNEGLITNSANAFNPDLKIGYVQSWSFGIQREINRDTAIEVRYVAKSRRQAVRQYNLNETNFIENGF
;
A
#
# COMPACT_ATOMS: atom_id res chain seq x y z
N MET A 1 -11.68 17.13 -41.54
CA MET A 1 -11.64 15.96 -40.65
C MET A 1 -10.21 15.44 -40.62
N PRO A 2 -9.45 15.56 -39.50
CA PRO A 2 -8.17 14.90 -39.36
C PRO A 2 -8.32 13.62 -38.52
N THR A 3 -7.73 12.54 -39.00
CA THR A 3 -7.65 11.21 -38.39
C THR A 3 -6.74 11.26 -37.16
N ILE A 4 -7.24 10.84 -36.00
CA ILE A 4 -6.44 10.64 -34.79
C ILE A 4 -5.72 9.29 -34.92
N VAL A 5 -4.39 9.32 -35.01
CA VAL A 5 -3.52 8.14 -34.89
C VAL A 5 -3.40 7.82 -33.40
N GLY A 6 -3.83 6.62 -33.00
CA GLY A 6 -3.70 6.12 -31.65
C GLY A 6 -2.22 5.86 -31.30
N ASP A 7 -1.74 6.50 -30.25
CA ASP A 7 -0.45 6.24 -29.62
C ASP A 7 -0.63 5.09 -28.61
N GLU A 8 -0.46 3.85 -29.06
CA GLU A 8 -0.41 2.67 -28.19
C GLU A 8 0.95 2.60 -27.48
N ARG A 9 1.13 3.41 -26.44
CA ARG A 9 2.23 3.21 -25.49
C ARG A 9 1.86 2.11 -24.50
N PHE A 10 2.36 0.91 -24.77
CA PHE A 10 2.38 -0.22 -23.85
C PHE A 10 3.07 0.19 -22.53
N PRO A 11 2.49 -0.09 -21.35
CA PRO A 11 3.16 0.18 -20.10
C PRO A 11 4.35 -0.78 -19.96
N GLU A 12 5.56 -0.23 -19.96
CA GLU A 12 6.75 -1.00 -19.61
C GLU A 12 6.56 -1.65 -18.24
N HIS A 13 6.71 -2.98 -18.22
CA HIS A 13 6.82 -3.78 -17.01
C HIS A 13 8.10 -3.35 -16.28
N LEU A 14 7.97 -2.37 -15.39
CA LEU A 14 9.04 -1.94 -14.50
C LEU A 14 9.31 -3.05 -13.50
N CYS A 15 10.24 -3.95 -13.82
CA CYS A 15 10.94 -4.72 -12.80
C CYS A 15 11.52 -3.72 -11.78
N PRO A 16 11.36 -3.93 -10.46
CA PRO A 16 12.02 -3.07 -9.48
C PRO A 16 13.53 -3.14 -9.75
N SER A 17 14.13 -1.97 -9.98
CA SER A 17 15.55 -1.85 -10.26
C SER A 17 16.35 -2.52 -9.15
N GLY A 18 17.26 -3.43 -9.52
CA GLY A 18 18.22 -4.00 -8.57
C GLY A 18 18.97 -2.87 -7.88
N ALA A 19 19.14 -2.98 -6.55
CA ALA A 19 19.91 -1.99 -5.80
C ALA A 19 21.38 -2.07 -6.23
N THR A 20 21.91 -0.97 -6.78
CA THR A 20 23.33 -0.83 -7.07
C THR A 20 24.06 -0.36 -5.82
N ILE A 21 25.09 -1.10 -5.38
CA ILE A 21 25.95 -0.69 -4.27
C ILE A 21 27.26 -0.13 -4.84
N ASP A 22 27.54 1.14 -4.57
CA ASP A 22 28.83 1.75 -4.90
C ASP A 22 29.87 1.38 -3.83
N ALA A 23 30.92 0.69 -4.24
CA ALA A 23 32.02 0.29 -3.37
C ALA A 23 33.31 1.10 -3.64
N SER A 24 33.18 2.30 -4.20
CA SER A 24 34.31 3.18 -4.49
C SER A 24 35.04 3.62 -3.23
N ARG A 25 36.38 3.69 -3.31
CA ARG A 25 37.21 4.33 -2.28
C ARG A 25 37.74 5.67 -2.74
N ASN A 26 37.43 6.74 -2.01
CA ASN A 26 37.96 8.08 -2.30
C ASN A 26 38.11 8.92 -1.02
N LEU A 27 38.86 10.02 -1.15
CA LEU A 27 39.19 10.91 -0.02
C LEU A 27 37.95 11.62 0.51
N THR A 28 37.04 11.99 -0.38
CA THR A 28 35.77 12.63 -0.05
C THR A 28 34.85 11.71 0.78
N LEU A 29 34.90 10.40 0.55
CA LEU A 29 34.16 9.37 1.29
C LEU A 29 34.85 8.97 2.60
N ASN A 30 36.03 9.52 2.92
CA ASN A 30 36.82 9.23 4.12
C ASN A 30 37.02 7.73 4.39
N ASN A 31 37.07 6.91 3.34
CA ASN A 31 37.07 5.45 3.43
C ASN A 31 38.43 4.82 3.03
N LEU A 32 39.48 5.62 2.89
CA LEU A 32 40.84 5.19 2.50
C LEU A 32 41.71 4.73 3.70
N GLY A 33 41.24 4.92 4.94
CA GLY A 33 42.01 4.62 6.15
C GLY A 33 43.13 5.64 6.42
N THR A 34 44.23 5.20 7.03
CA THR A 34 45.36 6.08 7.34
C THR A 34 46.09 6.50 6.07
N LEU A 35 46.19 7.82 5.87
CA LEU A 35 46.93 8.46 4.79
C LEU A 35 48.39 8.71 5.21
N PRO A 36 49.36 8.72 4.27
CA PRO A 36 49.23 8.50 2.82
C PRO A 36 49.04 7.02 2.46
N ILE A 37 48.38 6.77 1.33
CA ILE A 37 48.16 5.40 0.84
C ILE A 37 49.45 4.87 0.23
N LEU A 38 49.93 3.75 0.77
CA LEU A 38 51.14 3.11 0.28
C LEU A 38 50.76 1.96 -0.65
N PHE A 39 51.26 1.93 -1.89
CA PHE A 39 50.94 0.87 -2.87
C PHE A 39 51.37 -0.54 -2.44
N ARG A 40 52.28 -0.66 -1.46
CA ARG A 40 52.64 -1.93 -0.83
C ARG A 40 51.50 -2.52 0.02
N ASN A 41 50.58 -1.67 0.51
CA ASN A 41 49.46 -2.10 1.30
C ASN A 41 48.25 -2.42 0.40
N LYS A 42 48.24 -3.64 -0.14
CA LYS A 42 47.19 -4.11 -1.08
C LYS A 42 45.79 -4.11 -0.48
N ASN A 43 45.64 -4.19 0.85
CA ASN A 43 44.35 -4.15 1.53
C ASN A 43 43.68 -2.77 1.35
N GLN A 44 44.48 -1.71 1.26
CA GLN A 44 44.02 -0.35 0.93
C GLN A 44 43.83 -0.10 -0.57
N LEU A 45 44.01 -1.13 -1.41
CA LEU A 45 43.73 -1.11 -2.86
C LEU A 45 42.55 -2.01 -3.26
N ALA A 46 42.18 -2.98 -2.43
CA ALA A 46 41.03 -3.88 -2.64
C ALA A 46 39.67 -3.20 -2.39
N GLN A 47 38.59 -3.70 -2.99
CA GLN A 47 37.22 -3.21 -2.74
C GLN A 47 36.87 -3.28 -1.23
N PRO A 48 36.19 -2.28 -0.65
CA PRO A 48 35.63 -2.35 0.70
C PRO A 48 34.64 -3.50 0.84
N ALA A 49 34.47 -4.03 2.06
CA ALA A 49 33.39 -4.96 2.34
C ALA A 49 32.04 -4.27 2.08
N PHE A 50 31.19 -4.94 1.29
CA PHE A 50 29.82 -4.53 1.04
C PHE A 50 28.86 -5.61 1.55
N PRO A 51 27.62 -5.26 1.94
CA PRO A 51 26.63 -6.26 2.32
C PRO A 51 26.35 -7.19 1.14
N THR A 52 26.61 -8.49 1.31
CA THR A 52 26.33 -9.52 0.30
C THR A 52 24.91 -10.05 0.38
N THR A 53 24.19 -9.74 1.46
CA THR A 53 22.79 -10.07 1.67
C THR A 53 21.97 -8.78 1.76
N PRO A 54 20.80 -8.71 1.10
CA PRO A 54 19.87 -7.59 1.30
C PRO A 54 19.49 -7.49 2.78
N ILE A 55 19.57 -6.28 3.33
CA ILE A 55 19.05 -5.99 4.66
C ILE A 55 17.57 -5.67 4.48
N TYR A 56 16.71 -6.56 4.94
CA TYR A 56 15.28 -6.31 4.92
C TYR A 56 14.91 -5.43 6.12
N PRO A 57 13.98 -4.48 5.95
CA PRO A 57 13.55 -3.61 7.04
C PRO A 57 12.82 -4.37 8.18
N ASN A 58 12.48 -5.65 7.99
CA ASN A 58 11.92 -6.50 9.04
C ASN A 58 12.44 -7.95 8.90
N GLU A 59 13.19 -8.41 9.90
CA GLU A 59 13.55 -9.81 10.08
C GLU A 59 12.41 -10.47 10.88
N GLY A 60 11.43 -11.06 10.18
CA GLY A 60 10.19 -11.54 10.80
C GLY A 60 10.41 -12.42 12.04
N LEU A 61 9.89 -12.01 13.19
CA LEU A 61 9.96 -12.75 14.46
C LEU A 61 8.61 -13.44 14.73
N ILE A 62 8.61 -14.58 15.43
CA ILE A 62 7.38 -15.37 15.70
C ILE A 62 6.37 -14.61 16.57
N THR A 63 6.81 -13.57 17.27
CA THR A 63 5.96 -12.63 18.02
C THR A 63 5.36 -11.51 17.16
N ASN A 64 5.74 -11.41 15.88
CA ASN A 64 5.27 -10.33 15.02
C ASN A 64 3.82 -10.59 14.61
N SER A 65 2.99 -9.56 14.71
CA SER A 65 1.63 -9.59 14.19
C SER A 65 1.65 -9.40 12.67
N ALA A 66 1.08 -10.34 11.93
CA ALA A 66 0.85 -10.22 10.50
C ALA A 66 -0.59 -9.74 10.24
N ASN A 67 -0.73 -8.55 9.66
CA ASN A 67 -2.01 -8.08 9.14
C ASN A 67 -2.04 -8.36 7.64
N ALA A 68 -2.91 -9.27 7.22
CA ALA A 68 -3.14 -9.55 5.81
C ALA A 68 -4.39 -8.84 5.32
N PHE A 69 -4.30 -8.19 4.17
CA PHE A 69 -5.45 -7.62 3.48
C PHE A 69 -5.87 -8.57 2.36
N ASN A 70 -7.16 -8.82 2.24
CA ASN A 70 -7.68 -9.53 1.08
C ASN A 70 -7.44 -8.67 -0.18
N PRO A 71 -6.73 -9.16 -1.20
CA PRO A 71 -6.48 -8.39 -2.42
C PRO A 71 -7.76 -8.04 -3.20
N ASP A 72 -8.84 -8.80 -3.02
CA ASP A 72 -10.17 -8.52 -3.60
C ASP A 72 -11.06 -7.68 -2.69
N LEU A 73 -10.48 -7.02 -1.68
CA LEU A 73 -11.22 -6.18 -0.73
C LEU A 73 -11.79 -4.96 -1.45
N LYS A 74 -13.11 -4.99 -1.67
CA LYS A 74 -13.86 -3.87 -2.23
C LYS A 74 -14.13 -2.82 -1.16
N ILE A 75 -14.06 -1.56 -1.56
CA ILE A 75 -14.41 -0.44 -0.68
C ILE A 75 -15.90 -0.54 -0.36
N GLY A 76 -16.22 -0.45 0.93
CA GLY A 76 -17.61 -0.42 1.39
C GLY A 76 -18.35 0.78 0.82
N TYR A 77 -19.58 0.55 0.35
CA TYR A 77 -20.43 1.59 -0.22
C TYR A 77 -21.76 1.68 0.51
N VAL A 78 -22.40 2.83 0.41
CA VAL A 78 -23.72 3.07 1.01
C VAL A 78 -24.74 3.16 -0.11
N GLN A 79 -25.74 2.29 -0.06
CA GLN A 79 -26.93 2.39 -0.90
C GLN A 79 -27.92 3.30 -0.21
N SER A 80 -28.39 4.33 -0.90
CA SER A 80 -29.40 5.26 -0.39
C SER A 80 -30.63 5.24 -1.29
N TRP A 81 -31.80 5.17 -0.68
CA TRP A 81 -33.09 5.24 -1.34
C TRP A 81 -33.86 6.43 -0.81
N SER A 82 -34.40 7.24 -1.71
CA SER A 82 -35.22 8.40 -1.37
C SER A 82 -36.57 8.29 -2.07
N PHE A 83 -37.65 8.44 -1.30
CA PHE A 83 -39.01 8.44 -1.81
C PHE A 83 -39.69 9.72 -1.37
N GLY A 84 -40.39 10.38 -2.29
CA GLY A 84 -41.14 11.59 -2.01
C GLY A 84 -42.51 11.50 -2.67
N ILE A 85 -43.55 11.86 -1.93
CA ILE A 85 -44.88 12.07 -2.48
C ILE A 85 -45.36 13.46 -2.09
N GLN A 86 -45.82 14.21 -3.08
CA GLN A 86 -46.45 15.49 -2.91
C GLN A 86 -47.88 15.40 -3.44
N ARG A 87 -48.83 15.92 -2.66
CA ARG A 87 -50.22 15.95 -3.06
C ARG A 87 -50.89 17.23 -2.60
N GLU A 88 -51.63 17.84 -3.51
CA GLU A 88 -52.54 18.94 -3.20
C GLU A 88 -53.75 18.40 -2.44
N ILE A 89 -54.08 19.03 -1.31
CA ILE A 89 -55.23 18.66 -0.48
C ILE A 89 -56.39 19.63 -0.69
N ASN A 90 -56.11 20.93 -0.85
CA ASN A 90 -57.07 21.98 -1.16
C ASN A 90 -56.42 23.01 -2.10
N ARG A 91 -57.23 23.91 -2.68
CA ARG A 91 -56.80 24.94 -3.64
C ARG A 91 -55.65 25.82 -3.14
N ASP A 92 -55.48 25.92 -1.82
CA ASP A 92 -54.44 26.71 -1.16
C ASP A 92 -53.53 25.88 -0.23
N THR A 93 -53.54 24.54 -0.30
CA THR A 93 -52.76 23.69 0.62
C THR A 93 -52.23 22.43 -0.06
N ALA A 94 -50.91 22.23 0.04
CA ALA A 94 -50.23 21.01 -0.37
C ALA A 94 -49.51 20.36 0.81
N ILE A 95 -49.46 19.03 0.81
CA ILE A 95 -48.67 18.25 1.75
C ILE A 95 -47.61 17.48 0.97
N GLU A 96 -46.44 17.37 1.60
CA GLU A 96 -45.34 16.60 1.08
C GLU A 96 -44.77 15.70 2.17
N VAL A 97 -44.54 14.44 1.82
CA VAL A 97 -43.90 13.44 2.67
C VAL A 97 -42.66 12.93 1.96
N ARG A 98 -41.53 12.97 2.65
CA ARG A 98 -40.24 12.46 2.15
C ARG A 98 -39.68 11.43 3.11
N TYR A 99 -39.16 10.33 2.56
CA TYR A 99 -38.49 9.28 3.29
C TYR A 99 -37.13 8.96 2.67
N VAL A 100 -36.11 8.80 3.51
CA VAL A 100 -34.74 8.45 3.09
C VAL A 100 -34.26 7.25 3.90
N ALA A 101 -33.93 6.16 3.21
CA ALA A 101 -33.31 4.97 3.78
C ALA A 101 -31.86 4.84 3.30
N LYS A 102 -30.95 4.45 4.20
CA LYS A 102 -29.53 4.23 3.88
C LYS A 102 -29.12 2.84 4.38
N SER A 103 -28.53 2.03 3.52
CA SER A 103 -28.00 0.70 3.84
C SER A 103 -26.52 0.62 3.50
N ARG A 104 -25.69 0.19 4.46
CA ARG A 104 -24.24 0.03 4.28
C ARG A 104 -23.95 -1.37 3.74
N ARG A 105 -23.26 -1.47 2.61
CA ARG A 105 -22.83 -2.73 1.99
C ARG A 105 -21.30 -2.81 2.01
N GLN A 106 -20.78 -4.03 2.19
CA GLN A 106 -19.35 -4.34 2.08
C GLN A 106 -18.44 -3.50 3.02
N ALA A 107 -18.93 -3.21 4.24
CA ALA A 107 -18.10 -2.53 5.22
C ALA A 107 -16.84 -3.37 5.51
N VAL A 108 -15.67 -2.74 5.36
CA VAL A 108 -14.39 -3.37 5.70
C VAL A 108 -14.39 -3.67 7.19
N ARG A 109 -14.02 -4.90 7.55
CA ARG A 109 -13.86 -5.35 8.93
C ARG A 109 -12.53 -6.06 9.05
N GLN A 110 -11.85 -5.83 10.17
CA GLN A 110 -10.68 -6.59 10.54
C GLN A 110 -11.15 -7.74 11.43
N TYR A 111 -10.74 -8.96 11.08
CA TYR A 111 -11.01 -10.14 11.89
C TYR A 111 -9.74 -10.52 12.64
N ASN A 112 -9.87 -10.73 13.95
CA ASN A 112 -8.77 -11.24 14.74
C ASN A 112 -8.82 -12.77 14.73
N LEU A 113 -7.81 -13.41 14.12
CA LEU A 113 -7.73 -14.86 14.03
C LEU A 113 -7.39 -15.52 15.38
N ASN A 114 -6.92 -14.74 16.36
CA ASN A 114 -6.63 -15.21 17.72
C ASN A 114 -7.78 -14.87 18.71
N GLU A 115 -8.96 -14.51 18.22
CA GLU A 115 -10.11 -14.21 19.08
C GLU A 115 -10.74 -15.50 19.62
N THR A 116 -10.91 -15.57 20.94
CA THR A 116 -11.63 -16.67 21.58
C THR A 116 -13.12 -16.53 21.29
N ASN A 117 -13.64 -17.33 20.36
CA ASN A 117 -15.03 -17.32 19.96
C ASN A 117 -15.92 -17.87 21.09
N PHE A 118 -16.69 -17.00 21.76
CA PHE A 118 -17.59 -17.40 22.84
C PHE A 118 -18.88 -18.09 22.33
N ILE A 119 -19.24 -17.94 21.05
CA ILE A 119 -20.50 -18.45 20.49
C ILE A 119 -20.36 -19.92 20.02
N GLU A 120 -19.16 -20.35 19.66
CA GLU A 120 -18.91 -21.67 19.06
C GLU A 120 -18.08 -22.62 19.94
N ASN A 121 -17.60 -22.15 21.10
CA ASN A 121 -16.69 -22.90 21.97
C ASN A 121 -17.37 -23.62 23.16
N GLY A 122 -18.69 -23.83 23.08
CA GLY A 122 -19.41 -24.81 23.91
C GLY A 122 -19.24 -24.70 25.43
N PHE A 123 -19.43 -23.50 26.00
CA PHE A 123 -19.72 -23.32 27.42
C PHE A 123 -21.21 -23.05 27.64
#